data_AF-A0A849T3Q4-F1
#
_entry.id   AF-A0A849T3Q4-F1
#
_cell.length_a   1.000
_cell.length_b   1.000
_cell.length_c   1.000
_cell.angle_alpha   90.00
_cell.angle_beta   90.00
_cell.angle_gamma   90.00
#
_symmetry.space_group_name_H-M   'P 1'
#
loop_
_entity.id
_entity.type
_entity.pdbx_description
1 polymer ?
#
loop_
_entity_poly.entity_id
_entity_poly.type
_entity_poly.pdbx_seq_one_letter_code
_entity_poly.pdbx_strand_id
1 'polypeptide(L)'
;MKILLSLIVLLGFVGLASNILIGPTQDRVSPAYFMWKANHENELAINRELQKKILDKNFHYSQLELVEVAAGKKYYSLWGHLMLRFKGSGNKNNANQDLVLSFLADFNDYPIDNFKASTGGYTVLPKIGTIEQYKKEYEINEGRSIQYYPIKASVAQKEKLLLILRQWIMKPELAQGYSFFYNNCVSLIIKLLNESEVLPKKGLYGYWPKYVTAQLKAEGIIEL
;
A
#
# COMPACT_ATOMS: atom_id res chain seq x y z
N MET A 1 -19.53 44.83 6.12
CA MET A 1 -18.38 44.15 5.49
C MET A 1 -18.09 42.75 6.07
N LYS A 2 -18.14 42.53 7.39
CA LYS A 2 -17.88 41.21 8.00
C LYS A 2 -18.91 40.12 7.63
N ILE A 3 -20.19 40.46 7.51
CA ILE A 3 -21.28 39.50 7.20
C ILE A 3 -21.17 38.93 5.77
N LEU A 4 -20.70 39.75 4.81
CA LEU A 4 -20.54 39.33 3.42
C LEU A 4 -19.39 38.32 3.25
N LEU A 5 -18.32 38.48 4.03
CA LEU A 5 -17.18 37.55 4.05
C LEU A 5 -17.56 36.20 4.66
N SER A 6 -18.41 36.21 5.70
CA SER A 6 -18.94 34.98 6.33
C SER A 6 -19.82 34.17 5.39
N LEU A 7 -20.64 34.83 4.56
CA LEU A 7 -21.50 34.16 3.58
C LEU A 7 -20.73 33.55 2.41
N ILE A 8 -19.66 34.21 1.95
CA ILE A 8 -18.81 33.69 0.86
C ILE A 8 -18.03 32.45 1.32
N VAL A 9 -17.53 32.44 2.57
CA VAL A 9 -16.86 31.26 3.15
C VAL A 9 -17.86 30.11 3.33
N LEU A 10 -19.09 30.38 3.78
CA LEU A 10 -20.12 29.35 3.96
C LEU A 10 -20.58 28.76 2.62
N LEU A 11 -20.80 29.59 1.59
CA LEU A 11 -21.17 29.14 0.24
C LEU A 11 -20.04 28.37 -0.44
N GLY A 12 -18.78 28.75 -0.22
CA GLY A 12 -17.62 28.00 -0.67
C GLY A 12 -17.52 26.60 -0.04
N PHE A 13 -17.85 26.48 1.26
CA PHE A 13 -17.92 25.18 1.94
C PHE A 13 -19.08 24.31 1.45
N VAL A 14 -20.25 24.89 1.18
CA VAL A 14 -21.41 24.14 0.65
C VAL A 14 -21.15 23.65 -0.79
N GLY A 15 -20.51 24.46 -1.63
CA GLY A 15 -20.14 24.06 -3.01
C GLY A 15 -19.01 23.03 -3.09
N LEU A 16 -18.07 23.03 -2.14
CA LEU A 16 -17.09 21.94 -1.99
C LEU A 16 -17.75 20.67 -1.44
N ALA A 17 -18.66 20.79 -0.47
CA ALA A 17 -19.36 19.64 0.09
C ALA A 17 -20.29 18.95 -0.92
N SER A 18 -20.96 19.69 -1.81
CA SER A 18 -21.86 19.11 -2.82
C SER A 18 -21.12 18.27 -3.87
N ASN A 19 -19.88 18.64 -4.23
CA ASN A 19 -19.04 17.85 -5.13
C ASN A 19 -18.38 16.63 -4.45
N ILE A 20 -18.32 16.62 -3.12
CA ILE A 20 -17.83 15.47 -2.32
C ILE A 20 -18.98 14.47 -2.06
N LEU A 21 -20.23 14.95 -1.94
CA LEU A 21 -21.39 14.13 -1.62
C LEU A 21 -22.00 13.40 -2.83
N ILE A 22 -21.80 13.91 -4.05
CA ILE A 22 -22.23 13.24 -5.27
C ILE A 22 -21.01 12.46 -5.80
N GLY A 23 -20.81 11.25 -5.26
CA GLY A 23 -19.88 10.30 -5.85
C GLY A 23 -20.18 10.12 -7.33
N PRO A 24 -19.18 9.85 -8.17
CA PRO A 24 -19.41 9.75 -9.61
C PRO A 24 -20.45 8.66 -9.90
N THR A 25 -21.41 8.95 -10.77
CA THR A 25 -22.34 7.91 -11.26
C THR A 25 -21.53 6.82 -11.93
N GLN A 26 -21.65 5.59 -11.45
CA GLN A 26 -20.89 4.47 -12.00
C GLN A 26 -21.31 4.22 -13.45
N ASP A 27 -20.45 4.60 -14.38
CA ASP A 27 -20.59 4.25 -15.78
C ASP A 27 -20.14 2.80 -15.95
N ARG A 28 -21.12 1.90 -16.08
CA ARG A 28 -20.89 0.44 -16.21
C ARG A 28 -21.09 -0.07 -17.64
N VAL A 29 -21.22 0.82 -18.62
CA VAL A 29 -21.55 0.46 -20.00
C VAL A 29 -20.60 1.05 -21.03
N SER A 30 -19.70 1.97 -20.66
CA SER A 30 -18.73 2.51 -21.61
C SER A 30 -17.58 1.55 -21.94
N PRO A 31 -16.94 1.72 -23.11
CA PRO A 31 -15.69 1.03 -23.43
C PRO A 31 -14.58 1.23 -22.38
N ALA A 32 -14.53 2.41 -21.77
CA ALA A 32 -13.54 2.73 -20.73
C ALA A 32 -13.76 1.90 -19.46
N TYR A 33 -15.02 1.69 -19.06
CA TYR A 33 -15.37 0.78 -17.97
C TYR A 33 -14.92 -0.66 -18.26
N PHE A 34 -15.21 -1.19 -19.45
CA PHE A 34 -14.82 -2.56 -19.79
C PHE A 34 -13.30 -2.73 -19.84
N MET A 35 -12.57 -1.75 -20.36
CA MET A 35 -11.10 -1.76 -20.36
C MET A 35 -10.54 -1.70 -18.93
N TRP A 36 -11.07 -0.83 -18.07
CA TRP A 36 -10.69 -0.77 -16.66
C TRP A 36 -10.97 -2.10 -15.95
N LYS A 37 -12.17 -2.67 -16.14
CA LYS A 37 -12.58 -3.93 -15.51
C LYS A 37 -11.68 -5.08 -15.93
N ALA A 38 -11.38 -5.21 -17.22
CA ALA A 38 -10.48 -6.23 -17.74
C ALA A 38 -9.06 -6.09 -17.16
N ASN A 39 -8.54 -4.87 -17.08
CA ASN A 39 -7.23 -4.61 -16.46
C ASN A 39 -7.23 -4.97 -14.97
N HIS A 40 -8.28 -4.58 -14.24
CA HIS A 40 -8.43 -4.88 -12.82
C HIS A 40 -8.52 -6.38 -12.55
N GLU A 41 -9.34 -7.11 -13.31
CA GLU A 41 -9.45 -8.57 -13.20
C GLU A 41 -8.12 -9.28 -13.51
N ASN A 42 -7.37 -8.78 -14.50
CA ASN A 42 -6.04 -9.28 -14.82
C ASN A 42 -5.02 -9.00 -13.69
N GLU A 43 -5.03 -7.81 -13.10
CA GLU A 43 -4.19 -7.48 -11.94
C GLU A 43 -4.51 -8.38 -10.75
N LEU A 44 -5.78 -8.61 -10.45
CA LEU A 44 -6.21 -9.54 -9.39
C LEU A 44 -5.76 -10.97 -9.68
N ALA A 45 -5.85 -11.43 -10.92
CA ALA A 45 -5.39 -12.76 -11.32
C ALA A 45 -3.87 -12.92 -11.11
N ILE A 46 -3.07 -11.96 -11.59
CA ILE A 46 -1.61 -11.94 -11.39
C ILE A 46 -1.27 -11.92 -9.90
N ASN A 47 -1.96 -11.08 -9.12
CA ASN A 47 -1.76 -10.98 -7.68
C ASN A 47 -2.04 -12.32 -6.98
N ARG A 48 -3.13 -13.02 -7.32
CA ARG A 48 -3.46 -14.34 -6.76
C ARG A 48 -2.37 -15.37 -7.05
N GLU A 49 -1.83 -15.41 -8.27
CA GLU A 49 -0.73 -16.32 -8.60
C GLU A 49 0.54 -16.03 -7.79
N LEU A 50 0.85 -14.76 -7.54
CA LEU A 50 1.99 -14.38 -6.70
C LEU A 50 1.74 -14.62 -5.21
N GLN A 51 0.50 -14.45 -4.74
CA GLN A 51 0.10 -14.80 -3.38
C GLN A 51 0.26 -16.30 -3.10
N LYS A 52 -0.04 -17.18 -4.07
CA LYS A 52 0.21 -18.63 -3.94
C LYS A 52 1.67 -18.93 -3.58
N LYS A 53 2.63 -18.15 -4.11
CA LYS A 53 4.05 -18.31 -3.77
C LYS A 53 4.32 -18.00 -2.30
N ILE A 54 3.70 -16.97 -1.72
CA ILE A 54 3.82 -16.63 -0.29
C ILE A 54 3.11 -17.67 0.60
N LEU A 55 1.98 -18.20 0.13
CA LEU A 55 1.19 -19.22 0.82
C LEU A 55 1.87 -20.61 0.82
N ASP A 56 2.78 -20.87 -0.12
CA ASP A 56 3.57 -22.11 -0.14
C ASP A 56 4.38 -22.25 1.15
N LYS A 57 4.33 -23.45 1.76
CA LYS A 57 5.08 -23.77 2.99
C LYS A 57 6.59 -23.70 2.78
N ASN A 58 7.06 -23.92 1.55
CA ASN A 58 8.47 -23.86 1.16
C ASN A 58 8.91 -22.45 0.77
N PHE A 59 8.02 -21.46 0.85
CA PHE A 59 8.38 -20.06 0.65
C PHE A 59 9.48 -19.66 1.64
N HIS A 60 10.60 -19.18 1.10
CA HIS A 60 11.73 -18.72 1.87
C HIS A 60 12.32 -17.46 1.24
N TYR A 61 13.01 -16.70 2.06
CA TYR A 61 13.75 -15.51 1.67
C TYR A 61 14.93 -15.34 2.62
N SER A 62 16.02 -14.73 2.17
CA SER A 62 17.21 -14.55 2.99
C SER A 62 17.09 -13.33 3.91
N GLN A 63 16.49 -12.25 3.39
CA GLN A 63 16.46 -10.96 4.07
C GLN A 63 15.13 -10.25 3.85
N LEU A 64 14.64 -9.59 4.90
CA LEU A 64 13.49 -8.69 4.82
C LEU A 64 14.02 -7.27 4.58
N GLU A 65 13.49 -6.57 3.58
CA GLU A 65 13.84 -5.17 3.30
C GLU A 65 12.57 -4.31 3.36
N LEU A 66 12.66 -3.17 4.05
CA LEU A 66 11.69 -2.09 3.92
C LEU A 66 11.96 -1.37 2.60
N VAL A 67 10.91 -1.13 1.81
CA VAL A 67 11.03 -0.45 0.52
C VAL A 67 10.26 0.86 0.59
N GLU A 68 10.97 1.97 0.44
CA GLU A 68 10.41 3.31 0.40
C GLU A 68 10.42 3.83 -1.04
N VAL A 69 9.28 4.33 -1.49
CA VAL A 69 9.15 5.01 -2.78
C VAL A 69 8.89 6.48 -2.53
N ALA A 70 9.64 7.36 -3.18
CA ALA A 70 9.50 8.81 -3.07
C ALA A 70 8.09 9.29 -3.44
N ALA A 71 7.72 10.50 -3.02
CA ALA A 71 6.46 11.14 -3.39
C ALA A 71 6.27 11.25 -4.92
N GLY A 72 5.03 11.08 -5.39
CA GLY A 72 4.62 11.23 -6.78
C GLY A 72 3.82 12.50 -7.03
N LYS A 73 3.34 12.66 -8.28
CA LYS A 73 2.57 13.84 -8.71
C LYS A 73 1.05 13.71 -8.52
N LYS A 74 0.53 12.48 -8.38
CA LYS A 74 -0.90 12.21 -8.28
C LYS A 74 -1.33 12.31 -6.81
N TYR A 75 -2.57 12.71 -6.55
CA TYR A 75 -3.04 12.98 -5.18
C TYR A 75 -2.84 11.78 -4.23
N TYR A 76 -3.06 10.56 -4.72
CA TYR A 76 -2.92 9.32 -3.96
C TYR A 76 -1.46 8.84 -3.82
N SER A 77 -0.49 9.50 -4.47
CA SER A 77 0.94 9.19 -4.37
C SER A 77 1.78 10.34 -3.81
N LEU A 78 1.15 11.46 -3.40
CA LEU A 78 1.83 12.66 -2.88
C LEU A 78 2.74 12.40 -1.68
N TRP A 79 2.49 11.33 -0.94
CA TRP A 79 3.21 11.01 0.29
C TRP A 79 4.27 9.93 0.11
N GLY A 80 4.36 9.34 -1.07
CA GLY A 80 5.23 8.20 -1.35
C GLY A 80 4.50 6.88 -1.18
N HIS A 81 5.26 5.79 -1.10
CA HIS A 81 4.72 4.46 -0.86
C HIS A 81 5.67 3.63 0.02
N LEU A 82 5.12 2.73 0.83
CA LEU A 82 5.91 1.85 1.71
C LEU A 82 5.51 0.39 1.46
N MET A 83 6.51 -0.45 1.27
CA MET A 83 6.35 -1.87 0.94
C MET A 83 7.37 -2.72 1.70
N LEU A 84 7.21 -4.04 1.65
CA LEU A 84 8.18 -5.01 2.15
C LEU A 84 8.67 -5.89 1.01
N ARG A 85 9.99 -6.03 0.87
CA ARG A 85 10.60 -6.98 -0.07
C ARG A 85 11.12 -8.20 0.68
N PHE A 86 10.83 -9.36 0.14
CA PHE A 86 11.39 -10.64 0.54
C PHE A 86 12.60 -10.94 -0.35
N LYS A 87 13.77 -10.40 0.03
CA LYS A 87 14.99 -10.55 -0.78
C LYS A 87 15.47 -11.99 -0.79
N GLY A 88 15.84 -12.47 -1.97
CA GLY A 88 16.21 -13.87 -2.20
C GLY A 88 15.01 -14.81 -2.31
N SER A 89 13.78 -14.28 -2.41
CA SER A 89 12.59 -15.08 -2.70
C SER A 89 12.38 -15.30 -4.20
N GLY A 90 13.10 -14.55 -5.04
CA GLY A 90 13.13 -14.77 -6.49
C GLY A 90 13.97 -15.99 -6.85
N ASN A 91 14.15 -16.20 -8.16
CA ASN A 91 15.09 -17.22 -8.62
C ASN A 91 16.52 -16.85 -8.17
N LYS A 92 17.35 -17.83 -7.81
CA LYS A 92 18.72 -17.59 -7.27
C LYS A 92 19.58 -16.65 -8.13
N ASN A 93 19.31 -16.60 -9.44
CA ASN A 93 20.06 -15.80 -10.41
C ASN A 93 19.32 -14.54 -10.86
N ASN A 94 18.17 -14.20 -10.25
CA ASN A 94 17.37 -13.05 -10.66
C ASN A 94 16.72 -12.33 -9.47
N ALA A 95 17.45 -11.37 -8.89
CA ALA A 95 16.96 -10.50 -7.82
C ALA A 95 15.77 -9.61 -8.25
N ASN A 96 15.56 -9.38 -9.56
CA ASN A 96 14.39 -8.64 -10.04
C ASN A 96 13.09 -9.44 -9.87
N GLN A 97 13.18 -10.75 -9.63
CA GLN A 97 12.05 -11.62 -9.33
C GLN A 97 11.76 -11.76 -7.83
N ASP A 98 12.50 -11.05 -6.97
CA ASP A 98 12.17 -10.98 -5.55
C ASP A 98 10.75 -10.44 -5.38
N LEU A 99 10.01 -11.05 -4.46
CA LEU A 99 8.63 -10.68 -4.19
C LEU A 99 8.59 -9.46 -3.28
N VAL A 100 7.64 -8.58 -3.57
CA VAL A 100 7.39 -7.35 -2.82
C VAL A 100 5.91 -7.31 -2.46
N LEU A 101 5.65 -7.18 -1.16
CA LEU A 101 4.33 -6.93 -0.59
C LEU A 101 4.07 -5.43 -0.50
N SER A 102 2.95 -5.02 -1.08
CA SER A 102 2.31 -3.73 -0.90
C SER A 102 0.89 -3.93 -0.34
N PHE A 103 0.38 -2.94 0.38
CA PHE A 103 -1.06 -2.87 0.67
C PHE A 103 -1.67 -1.71 -0.10
N LEU A 104 -2.71 -2.02 -0.88
CA LEU A 104 -3.45 -1.05 -1.68
C LEU A 104 -4.94 -1.09 -1.34
N ALA A 105 -5.67 -0.05 -1.74
CA ALA A 105 -7.12 -0.13 -1.86
C ALA A 105 -7.49 -1.00 -3.06
N ASP A 106 -8.42 -1.92 -2.87
CA ASP A 106 -9.08 -2.65 -3.95
C ASP A 106 -10.13 -1.76 -4.61
N PHE A 107 -9.70 -0.93 -5.57
CA PHE A 107 -10.62 -0.06 -6.32
C PHE A 107 -11.54 -0.91 -7.18
N ASN A 108 -12.73 -1.19 -6.66
CA ASN A 108 -13.74 -2.06 -7.28
C ASN A 108 -14.92 -1.28 -7.89
N ASP A 109 -14.72 0.01 -8.17
CA ASP A 109 -15.66 0.91 -8.81
C ASP A 109 -15.00 1.74 -9.91
N TYR A 110 -15.82 2.14 -10.87
CA TYR A 110 -15.40 2.98 -11.99
C TYR A 110 -16.45 4.04 -12.29
N PRO A 111 -16.04 5.33 -12.38
CA PRO A 111 -14.72 5.82 -11.96
C PRO A 111 -14.55 5.67 -10.43
N ILE A 112 -13.31 5.83 -9.95
CA ILE A 112 -12.95 5.67 -8.52
C ILE A 112 -13.77 6.64 -7.66
N ASP A 113 -14.35 6.14 -6.57
CA ASP A 113 -15.02 6.95 -5.54
C ASP A 113 -13.99 7.53 -4.55
N ASN A 114 -13.68 8.81 -4.71
CA ASN A 114 -12.71 9.51 -3.85
C ASN A 114 -13.15 9.59 -2.38
N PHE A 115 -14.46 9.64 -2.10
CA PHE A 115 -14.98 9.66 -0.74
C PHE A 115 -14.74 8.30 -0.08
N LYS A 116 -15.08 7.21 -0.78
CA LYS A 116 -14.77 5.84 -0.36
C LYS A 116 -13.26 5.63 -0.13
N ALA A 117 -12.42 6.19 -1.02
CA ALA A 117 -10.97 6.11 -0.92
C ALA A 117 -10.40 6.82 0.32
N SER A 118 -11.00 7.97 0.66
CA SER A 118 -10.59 8.77 1.81
C SER A 118 -11.06 8.18 3.13
N THR A 119 -12.29 7.65 3.16
CA THR A 119 -13.01 7.26 4.40
C THR A 119 -12.82 5.81 4.82
N GLY A 120 -12.11 4.98 4.07
CA GLY A 120 -11.90 3.59 4.45
C GLY A 120 -12.83 2.58 3.78
N GLY A 121 -13.60 2.99 2.77
CA GLY A 121 -14.66 2.16 2.21
C GLY A 121 -14.20 1.10 1.22
N TYR A 122 -12.93 1.08 0.83
CA TYR A 122 -12.36 -0.02 0.03
C TYR A 122 -11.79 -1.11 0.92
N THR A 123 -11.79 -2.33 0.42
CA THR A 123 -11.09 -3.44 1.04
C THR A 123 -9.58 -3.29 0.86
N VAL A 124 -8.82 -3.71 1.86
CA VAL A 124 -7.36 -3.81 1.74
C VAL A 124 -7.03 -4.97 0.80
N LEU A 125 -6.19 -4.70 -0.19
CA LEU A 125 -5.60 -5.69 -1.08
C LEU A 125 -4.11 -5.86 -0.76
N PRO A 126 -3.68 -7.01 -0.21
CA PRO A 126 -2.27 -7.39 -0.19
C PRO A 126 -1.82 -7.66 -1.64
N LYS A 127 -1.17 -6.67 -2.26
CA LYS A 127 -0.61 -6.77 -3.61
C LYS A 127 0.82 -7.31 -3.53
N ILE A 128 1.00 -8.53 -4.02
CA ILE A 128 2.31 -9.13 -4.25
C ILE A 128 2.71 -8.84 -5.69
N GLY A 129 3.89 -8.26 -5.87
CA GLY A 129 4.51 -8.02 -7.17
C GLY A 129 5.98 -8.44 -7.15
N THR A 130 6.66 -8.34 -8.29
CA THR A 130 8.12 -8.47 -8.35
C THR A 130 8.80 -7.10 -8.25
N ILE A 131 10.07 -7.09 -7.87
CA ILE A 131 10.89 -5.86 -7.93
C ILE A 131 10.90 -5.24 -9.32
N GLU A 132 10.98 -6.06 -10.38
CA GLU A 132 10.90 -5.58 -11.75
C GLU A 132 9.62 -4.79 -12.04
N GLN A 133 8.47 -5.33 -11.60
CA GLN A 133 7.17 -4.69 -11.78
C GLN A 133 7.13 -3.34 -11.07
N TYR A 134 7.60 -3.27 -9.81
CA TYR A 134 7.59 -2.02 -9.05
C TYR A 134 8.61 -1.00 -9.56
N LYS A 135 9.77 -1.41 -10.08
CA LYS A 135 10.71 -0.51 -10.76
C LYS A 135 10.10 0.08 -12.03
N LYS A 136 9.44 -0.75 -12.84
CA LYS A 136 8.72 -0.26 -14.02
C LYS A 136 7.61 0.72 -13.63
N GLU A 137 6.82 0.38 -12.61
CA GLU A 137 5.74 1.24 -12.11
C GLU A 137 6.27 2.58 -11.60
N TYR A 138 7.25 2.59 -10.69
CA TYR A 138 7.65 3.81 -9.99
C TYR A 138 8.82 4.55 -10.64
N GLU A 139 9.89 3.86 -11.01
CA GLU A 139 11.08 4.51 -11.55
C GLU A 139 10.87 4.92 -13.01
N ILE A 140 10.36 4.00 -13.83
CA ILE A 140 10.24 4.22 -15.28
C ILE A 140 8.98 5.04 -15.60
N ASN A 141 7.80 4.61 -15.15
CA ASN A 141 6.56 5.27 -15.54
C ASN A 141 6.28 6.55 -14.75
N GLU A 142 6.71 6.63 -13.48
CA GLU A 142 6.42 7.77 -12.61
C GLU A 142 7.63 8.67 -12.32
N GLY A 143 8.85 8.25 -12.64
CA GLY A 143 10.07 9.01 -12.36
C GLY A 143 10.36 9.16 -10.86
N ARG A 144 9.94 8.19 -10.04
CA ARG A 144 10.08 8.19 -8.58
C ARG A 144 11.18 7.22 -8.16
N SER A 145 12.06 7.65 -7.25
CA SER A 145 13.12 6.80 -6.72
C SER A 145 12.60 5.76 -5.73
N ILE A 146 13.19 4.56 -5.76
CA ILE A 146 12.98 3.50 -4.77
C ILE A 146 14.22 3.36 -3.89
N GLN A 147 14.05 3.26 -2.58
CA GLN A 147 15.09 2.99 -1.60
C GLN A 147 14.79 1.69 -0.86
N TYR A 148 15.83 0.94 -0.52
CA TYR A 148 15.74 -0.37 0.13
C TYR A 148 16.52 -0.34 1.44
N TYR A 149 15.89 -0.75 2.53
CA TYR A 149 16.53 -0.76 3.85
C TYR A 149 16.42 -2.14 4.49
N PRO A 150 17.53 -2.84 4.75
CA PRO A 150 17.54 -4.09 5.50
C PRO A 150 16.81 -3.94 6.83
N ILE A 151 15.88 -4.84 7.15
CA ILE A 151 15.23 -4.91 8.46
C ILE A 151 15.96 -5.94 9.32
N LYS A 152 16.39 -5.52 10.51
CA LYS A 152 16.97 -6.41 11.53
C LYS A 152 15.87 -7.23 12.19
N ALA A 153 15.57 -8.39 11.60
CA ALA A 153 14.63 -9.36 12.13
C ALA A 153 15.31 -10.71 12.37
N SER A 154 15.07 -11.30 13.53
CA SER A 154 15.42 -12.67 13.87
C SER A 154 14.63 -13.67 13.00
N VAL A 155 15.10 -14.93 12.96
CA VAL A 155 14.39 -16.00 12.23
C VAL A 155 12.96 -16.16 12.75
N ALA A 156 12.76 -16.17 14.07
CA ALA A 156 11.44 -16.28 14.68
C ALA A 156 10.50 -15.13 14.29
N GLN A 157 11.01 -13.88 14.26
CA GLN A 157 10.23 -12.71 13.82
C GLN A 157 9.85 -12.83 12.33
N LYS A 158 10.78 -13.26 11.47
CA LYS A 158 10.54 -13.49 10.04
C LYS A 158 9.47 -14.56 9.80
N GLU A 159 9.50 -15.65 10.55
CA GLU A 159 8.51 -16.74 10.49
C GLU A 159 7.14 -16.26 10.98
N LYS A 160 7.10 -15.52 12.10
CA LYS A 160 5.87 -14.93 12.64
C LYS A 160 5.25 -13.94 11.66
N LEU A 161 6.06 -13.10 11.00
CA LEU A 161 5.62 -12.19 9.94
C LEU A 161 4.96 -12.94 8.79
N LEU A 162 5.58 -14.03 8.29
CA LEU A 162 4.98 -14.85 7.24
C LEU A 162 3.67 -15.48 7.68
N LEU A 163 3.58 -15.99 8.91
CA LEU A 163 2.35 -16.57 9.43
C LEU A 163 1.20 -15.55 9.41
N ILE A 164 1.43 -14.34 9.92
CA ILE A 164 0.42 -13.27 9.96
C ILE A 164 0.06 -12.83 8.53
N LEU A 165 1.05 -12.64 7.66
CA LEU A 165 0.81 -12.26 6.27
C LEU A 165 -0.04 -13.30 5.54
N ARG A 166 0.24 -14.59 5.71
CA ARG A 166 -0.56 -15.68 5.14
C ARG A 166 -2.00 -15.62 5.64
N GLN A 167 -2.22 -15.31 6.92
CA GLN A 167 -3.57 -15.10 7.46
C GLN A 167 -4.27 -13.92 6.79
N TRP A 168 -3.59 -12.78 6.61
CA TRP A 168 -4.16 -11.61 5.94
C TRP A 168 -4.45 -11.85 4.46
N ILE A 169 -3.64 -12.67 3.77
CA ILE A 169 -3.91 -13.08 2.38
C ILE A 169 -5.17 -13.96 2.32
N MET A 170 -5.31 -14.93 3.22
CA MET A 170 -6.47 -15.84 3.24
C MET A 170 -7.75 -15.17 3.78
N LYS A 171 -7.60 -14.17 4.64
CA LYS A 171 -8.67 -13.43 5.31
C LYS A 171 -8.38 -11.93 5.29
N PRO A 172 -8.55 -11.25 4.13
CA PRO A 172 -8.26 -9.83 3.98
C PRO A 172 -9.00 -8.93 4.98
N GLU A 173 -10.15 -9.35 5.49
CA GLU A 173 -10.93 -8.64 6.51
C GLU A 173 -10.15 -8.40 7.82
N LEU A 174 -9.14 -9.22 8.13
CA LEU A 174 -8.24 -9.02 9.28
C LEU A 174 -7.40 -7.73 9.17
N ALA A 175 -7.19 -7.26 7.93
CA ALA A 175 -6.51 -6.01 7.64
C ALA A 175 -7.43 -4.77 7.72
N GLN A 176 -8.73 -4.95 7.97
CA GLN A 176 -9.76 -3.90 8.00
C GLN A 176 -9.92 -3.17 6.64
N GLY A 177 -10.68 -2.06 6.59
CA GLY A 177 -10.88 -1.26 5.37
C GLY A 177 -9.71 -0.31 5.09
N TYR A 178 -9.36 -0.11 3.82
CA TYR A 178 -8.25 0.75 3.40
C TYR A 178 -8.68 2.22 3.35
N SER A 179 -7.96 3.08 4.10
CA SER A 179 -8.12 4.54 4.07
C SER A 179 -6.76 5.18 3.81
N PHE A 180 -6.69 6.14 2.89
CA PHE A 180 -5.46 6.89 2.62
C PHE A 180 -4.88 7.59 3.85
N PHE A 181 -5.71 7.97 4.81
CA PHE A 181 -5.29 8.77 5.97
C PHE A 181 -4.94 7.95 7.20
N TYR A 182 -5.63 6.83 7.44
CA TYR A 182 -5.54 6.12 8.73
C TYR A 182 -5.22 4.61 8.62
N ASN A 183 -5.58 3.96 7.50
CA ASN A 183 -5.30 2.55 7.27
C ASN A 183 -4.76 2.33 5.85
N ASN A 184 -3.56 2.83 5.60
CA ASN A 184 -2.90 2.86 4.31
C ASN A 184 -1.72 1.87 4.24
N CYS A 185 -0.92 1.95 3.18
CA CYS A 185 0.26 1.10 3.01
C CYS A 185 1.22 1.18 4.21
N VAL A 186 1.47 2.37 4.75
CA VAL A 186 2.39 2.58 5.88
C VAL A 186 1.84 1.93 7.14
N SER A 187 0.60 2.24 7.52
CA SER A 187 0.02 1.73 8.77
C SER A 187 -0.13 0.21 8.74
N LEU A 188 -0.45 -0.38 7.58
CA LEU A 188 -0.59 -1.83 7.44
C LEU A 188 0.76 -2.55 7.50
N ILE A 189 1.81 -1.97 6.90
CA ILE A 189 3.19 -2.49 7.05
C ILE A 189 3.62 -2.40 8.52
N ILE A 190 3.39 -1.27 9.18
CA ILE A 190 3.71 -1.10 10.61
C ILE A 190 2.91 -2.06 11.48
N LYS A 191 1.62 -2.27 11.20
CA LYS A 191 0.80 -3.25 11.93
C LYS A 191 1.37 -4.66 11.77
N LEU A 192 1.73 -5.06 10.55
CA LEU A 192 2.36 -6.35 10.28
C LEU A 192 3.71 -6.51 11.03
N LEU A 193 4.55 -5.47 11.03
CA LEU A 193 5.83 -5.48 11.75
C LEU A 193 5.66 -5.50 13.28
N ASN A 194 4.63 -4.84 13.82
CA ASN A 194 4.29 -4.90 15.25
C ASN A 194 3.75 -6.27 15.66
N GLU A 195 2.80 -6.83 14.92
CA GLU A 195 2.19 -8.13 15.25
C GLU A 195 3.22 -9.28 15.14
N SER A 196 4.19 -9.14 14.24
CA SER A 196 5.34 -10.05 14.12
C SER A 196 6.48 -9.80 15.09
N GLU A 197 6.33 -8.84 16.02
CA GLU A 197 7.33 -8.46 17.03
C GLU A 197 8.66 -7.99 16.44
N VAL A 198 8.71 -7.61 15.16
CA VAL A 198 9.89 -6.97 14.56
C VAL A 198 10.13 -5.60 15.19
N LEU A 199 9.05 -4.89 15.52
CA LEU A 199 9.13 -3.61 16.22
C LEU A 199 9.15 -3.86 17.73
N PRO A 200 10.14 -3.31 18.48
CA PRO A 200 10.33 -3.59 19.90
C PRO A 200 9.25 -2.96 20.79
N LYS A 201 8.55 -1.93 20.28
CA LYS A 201 7.49 -1.23 20.99
C LYS A 201 6.37 -0.86 20.02
N LYS A 202 5.14 -0.96 20.50
CA LYS A 202 3.97 -0.36 19.85
C LYS A 202 4.10 1.16 19.97
N GLY A 203 4.63 1.79 18.92
CA GLY A 203 4.77 3.23 18.80
C GLY A 203 3.72 3.84 17.87
N LEU A 204 3.52 5.15 17.98
CA LEU A 204 2.84 5.94 16.95
C LEU A 204 3.83 6.14 15.80
N TYR A 205 3.83 5.22 14.85
CA TYR A 205 4.51 5.42 13.59
C TYR A 205 3.58 6.26 12.71
N GLY A 206 4.09 7.35 12.13
CA GLY A 206 3.28 8.23 11.28
C GLY A 206 2.67 7.51 10.07
N TYR A 207 1.77 8.18 9.35
CA TYR A 207 1.10 7.60 8.17
C TYR A 207 1.88 7.77 6.86
N TRP A 208 3.12 8.26 6.93
CA TRP A 208 3.88 8.76 5.79
C TRP A 208 5.21 8.02 5.71
N PRO A 209 5.57 7.44 4.54
CA PRO A 209 6.79 6.64 4.36
C PRO A 209 8.05 7.31 4.91
N LYS A 210 8.31 8.57 4.54
CA LYS A 210 9.53 9.29 4.93
C LYS A 210 9.71 9.39 6.45
N TYR A 211 8.64 9.68 7.19
CA TYR A 211 8.72 9.80 8.65
C TYR A 211 8.92 8.45 9.32
N VAL A 212 8.24 7.41 8.82
CA VAL A 212 8.39 6.05 9.33
C VAL A 212 9.79 5.51 9.08
N THR A 213 10.34 5.66 7.87
CA THR A 213 11.72 5.27 7.58
C THR A 213 12.69 5.97 8.52
N ALA A 214 12.56 7.29 8.71
CA ALA A 214 13.45 8.05 9.60
C ALA A 214 13.38 7.55 11.05
N GLN A 215 12.18 7.25 11.55
CA GLN A 215 12.00 6.71 12.88
C GLN A 215 12.60 5.30 13.03
N LEU A 216 12.33 4.39 12.09
CA LEU A 216 12.88 3.03 12.13
C LEU A 216 14.41 3.02 12.04
N LYS A 217 15.01 3.98 11.31
CA LYS A 217 16.46 4.21 11.32
C LYS A 217 16.96 4.66 12.69
N ALA A 218 16.29 5.64 13.30
CA ALA A 218 16.67 6.17 14.61
C ALA A 218 16.57 5.11 15.72
N GLU A 219 15.62 4.19 15.61
CA GLU A 219 15.45 3.05 16.50
C GLU A 219 16.39 1.87 16.18
N GLY A 220 17.20 1.97 15.12
CA GLY A 220 18.17 0.96 14.72
C GLY A 220 17.56 -0.31 14.12
N ILE A 221 16.27 -0.28 13.78
CA ILE A 221 15.50 -1.40 13.21
C ILE A 221 15.87 -1.64 11.75
N ILE A 222 16.16 -0.57 11.01
CA ILE A 222 16.63 -0.64 9.63
C ILE A 222 18.01 -0.03 9.45
N GLU A 223 18.75 -0.54 8.46
CA GLU A 223 20.10 -0.08 8.12
C GLU A 223 20.12 0.97 7.00
N LEU A 224 21.24 1.68 6.88
CA LEU A 224 21.52 2.61 5.77
C LEU A 224 22.04 1.87 4.54
#